data_AF-A0A2J9ED66-F1
#
_entry.id   AF-A0A2J9ED66-F1
#
_cell.length_a   1.000
_cell.length_b   1.000
_cell.length_c   1.000
_cell.angle_alpha   90.00
_cell.angle_beta   90.00
_cell.angle_gamma   90.00
#
_symmetry.space_group_name_H-M   'P 1'
#
loop_
_entity.id
_entity.type
_entity.pdbx_description
1 polymer ?
#
loop_
_entity_poly.entity_id
_entity_poly.type
_entity_poly.pdbx_seq_one_letter_code
_entity_poly.pdbx_strand_id
1 'polypeptide(L)'
;MEDNSKRLNIKKTKRNQISRLKKLLSNSLDSASWEIVEHNRRKLRLRLSLKERYNPRVKLKVSNKRVIFVAPVKIDYYDKRNFELTNKFLNEICDCIKKGRRIFIDFRNTKLISAAAMLSFIAEIDVLIKKNKDGYRSINFSHPLEEKIESILIQVGFYDLLRKQKRATKQFEDVTFWKYTSGSCSEPILAKEMMGEIRKELAQRASKKLYRGFTEAMSNSVEHAYLDDKEHSESDDTAKWWTFAGIRGKELIVVICDKGVGIPRTLPKTQGVTALRTLIAVLGYSLDNVKDSIFIKASTEVQKTRTGERYRGKGLKDIKSVIDSIGTGYMSIFSNRGRYIYKGQSGNINEVTFDHKSSVRGTIIEWSIPCDVESSKDENDKSS
;
A
#
# COMPACT_ATOMS: atom_id res chain seq x y z
N MET A 1 -3.98 -61.39 -19.64
CA MET A 1 -2.81 -60.52 -19.33
C MET A 1 -2.85 -59.18 -20.08
N GLU A 2 -3.36 -59.12 -21.31
CA GLU A 2 -3.46 -57.88 -22.11
C GLU A 2 -4.27 -56.74 -21.49
N ASP A 3 -5.41 -57.03 -20.85
CA ASP A 3 -6.30 -55.99 -20.29
C ASP A 3 -5.67 -55.29 -19.06
N ASN A 4 -4.87 -56.03 -18.27
CA ASN A 4 -4.12 -55.45 -17.16
C ASN A 4 -2.98 -54.54 -17.64
N SER A 5 -2.28 -54.92 -18.73
CA SER A 5 -1.22 -54.10 -19.33
C SER A 5 -1.79 -52.79 -19.91
N LYS A 6 -2.92 -52.85 -20.63
CA LYS A 6 -3.62 -51.66 -21.15
C LYS A 6 -4.07 -50.73 -20.03
N ARG A 7 -4.68 -51.25 -18.96
CA ARG A 7 -5.08 -50.45 -17.77
C ARG A 7 -3.88 -49.81 -17.08
N LEU A 8 -2.77 -50.52 -16.94
CA LEU A 8 -1.54 -49.98 -16.34
C LEU A 8 -0.95 -48.83 -17.17
N ASN A 9 -0.96 -48.98 -18.50
CA ASN A 9 -0.43 -47.98 -19.42
C ASN A 9 -1.28 -46.69 -19.45
N ILE A 10 -2.61 -46.82 -19.38
CA ILE A 10 -3.54 -45.69 -19.22
C ILE A 10 -3.29 -44.95 -17.90
N LYS A 11 -3.12 -45.69 -16.79
CA LYS A 11 -2.79 -45.10 -15.47
C LYS A 11 -1.45 -44.35 -15.50
N LYS A 12 -0.41 -44.93 -16.12
CA LYS A 12 0.92 -44.32 -16.27
C LYS A 12 0.86 -43.04 -17.11
N THR A 13 0.19 -43.09 -18.26
CA THR A 13 -0.02 -41.94 -19.14
C THR A 13 -0.77 -40.81 -18.44
N LYS A 14 -1.82 -41.13 -17.67
CA LYS A 14 -2.57 -40.15 -16.87
C LYS A 14 -1.69 -39.49 -15.80
N ARG A 15 -0.88 -40.27 -15.07
CA ARG A 15 0.06 -39.74 -14.07
C ARG A 15 1.06 -38.78 -14.70
N ASN A 16 1.63 -39.12 -15.86
CA ASN A 16 2.57 -38.26 -16.59
C ASN A 16 1.93 -36.94 -17.02
N GLN A 17 0.71 -36.99 -17.55
CA GLN A 17 -0.02 -35.78 -17.94
C GLN A 17 -0.36 -34.89 -16.74
N ILE A 18 -0.80 -35.47 -15.62
CA ILE A 18 -1.04 -34.71 -14.38
C ILE A 18 0.25 -34.06 -13.90
N SER A 19 1.37 -34.79 -13.91
CA SER A 19 2.68 -34.26 -13.54
C SER A 19 3.08 -33.08 -14.43
N ARG A 20 2.90 -33.20 -15.76
CA ARG A 20 3.15 -32.11 -16.72
C ARG A 20 2.26 -30.89 -16.43
N LEU A 21 0.97 -31.08 -16.17
CA LEU A 21 0.05 -29.99 -15.83
C LEU A 21 0.40 -29.32 -14.51
N LYS A 22 0.86 -30.08 -13.50
CA LYS A 22 1.37 -29.52 -12.24
C LYS A 22 2.61 -28.66 -12.48
N LYS A 23 3.55 -29.14 -13.31
CA LYS A 23 4.75 -28.38 -13.68
C LYS A 23 4.41 -27.10 -14.44
N LEU A 24 3.50 -27.17 -15.41
CA LEU A 24 3.01 -25.99 -16.14
C LEU A 24 2.35 -24.98 -15.21
N LEU A 25 1.51 -25.43 -14.28
CA LEU A 25 0.90 -24.56 -13.28
C LEU A 25 1.97 -23.90 -12.39
N SER A 26 2.91 -24.69 -11.88
CA SER A 26 4.03 -24.19 -11.07
C SER A 26 4.80 -23.09 -11.80
N ASN A 27 5.21 -23.34 -13.04
CA ASN A 27 5.93 -22.37 -13.85
C ASN A 27 5.13 -21.08 -14.10
N SER A 28 3.81 -21.20 -14.25
CA SER A 28 2.95 -20.04 -14.50
C SER A 28 2.70 -19.16 -13.28
N LEU A 29 2.82 -19.68 -12.06
CA LEU A 29 2.58 -18.90 -10.84
C LEU A 29 3.57 -17.73 -10.70
N ASP A 30 4.81 -17.91 -11.16
CA ASP A 30 5.86 -16.91 -10.99
C ASP A 30 5.84 -15.83 -12.08
N SER A 31 5.49 -16.20 -13.32
CA SER A 31 5.75 -15.35 -14.50
C SER A 31 4.52 -15.02 -15.36
N ALA A 32 3.39 -15.72 -15.19
CA ALA A 32 2.22 -15.53 -16.04
C ALA A 32 1.14 -14.65 -15.39
N SER A 33 0.16 -14.22 -16.19
CA SER A 33 -1.03 -13.53 -15.70
C SER A 33 -1.98 -14.46 -14.96
N TRP A 34 -2.88 -13.90 -14.16
CA TRP A 34 -3.86 -14.67 -13.41
C TRP A 34 -4.79 -15.50 -14.31
N GLU A 35 -5.11 -15.05 -15.53
CA GLU A 35 -5.94 -15.82 -16.46
C GLU A 35 -5.24 -17.09 -16.92
N ILE A 36 -3.93 -17.01 -17.19
CA ILE A 36 -3.12 -18.16 -17.58
C ILE A 36 -3.04 -19.14 -16.42
N VAL A 37 -2.80 -18.64 -15.20
CA VAL A 37 -2.77 -19.46 -13.98
C VAL A 37 -4.11 -20.15 -13.77
N GLU A 38 -5.23 -19.42 -13.87
CA GLU A 38 -6.57 -19.98 -13.66
C GLU A 38 -6.94 -20.99 -14.77
N HIS A 39 -6.55 -20.74 -16.01
CA HIS A 39 -6.69 -21.69 -17.12
C HIS A 39 -5.92 -22.99 -16.84
N ASN A 40 -4.67 -22.88 -16.40
CA ASN A 40 -3.84 -24.03 -16.05
C ASN A 40 -4.41 -24.81 -14.85
N ARG A 41 -4.89 -24.12 -13.81
CA ARG A 41 -5.61 -24.74 -12.69
C ARG A 41 -6.85 -25.47 -13.14
N ARG A 42 -7.62 -24.87 -14.04
CA ARG A 42 -8.84 -25.50 -14.59
C ARG A 42 -8.51 -26.74 -15.40
N LYS A 43 -7.49 -26.69 -16.26
CA LYS A 43 -6.99 -27.87 -17.00
C LYS A 43 -6.60 -29.00 -16.04
N LEU A 44 -5.82 -28.68 -15.01
CA LEU A 44 -5.41 -29.65 -13.98
C LEU A 44 -6.63 -30.23 -13.24
N ARG A 45 -7.57 -29.39 -12.80
CA ARG A 45 -8.78 -29.81 -12.09
C ARG A 45 -9.65 -30.73 -12.95
N LEU A 46 -9.88 -30.39 -14.22
CA LEU A 46 -10.63 -31.23 -15.15
C LEU A 46 -9.98 -32.61 -15.33
N ARG A 47 -8.64 -32.66 -15.37
CA ARG A 47 -7.92 -33.93 -15.49
C ARG A 47 -7.98 -34.77 -14.21
N LEU A 48 -8.04 -34.13 -13.04
CA LEU A 48 -8.21 -34.79 -11.74
C LEU A 48 -9.65 -35.28 -11.51
N SER A 49 -10.67 -34.55 -11.99
CA SER A 49 -12.08 -34.76 -11.60
C SER A 49 -12.85 -35.87 -12.35
N LEU A 50 -12.24 -36.62 -13.26
CA LEU A 50 -12.83 -37.89 -13.77
C LEU A 50 -14.29 -37.83 -14.31
N LYS A 51 -14.74 -36.76 -14.99
CA LYS A 51 -16.00 -36.87 -15.79
C LYS A 51 -15.65 -37.28 -17.22
N GLU A 52 -15.99 -38.52 -17.58
CA GLU A 52 -15.79 -39.13 -18.91
C GLU A 52 -16.55 -38.46 -20.07
N ARG A 53 -17.25 -37.35 -19.86
CA ARG A 53 -17.93 -36.62 -20.95
C ARG A 53 -17.53 -35.15 -20.92
N TYR A 54 -16.34 -34.88 -21.46
CA TYR A 54 -15.98 -33.54 -21.91
C TYR A 54 -16.80 -33.23 -23.17
N ASN A 55 -17.84 -32.40 -23.05
CA ASN A 55 -18.57 -31.88 -24.19
C ASN A 55 -18.08 -30.45 -24.50
N PRO A 56 -17.25 -30.25 -25.54
CA PRO A 56 -16.69 -28.94 -25.88
C PRO A 56 -17.75 -27.91 -26.31
N ARG A 57 -19.00 -28.34 -26.59
CA ARG A 57 -20.11 -27.48 -27.01
C ARG A 57 -20.91 -26.85 -25.87
N VAL A 58 -20.65 -27.21 -24.61
CA VAL A 58 -21.29 -26.51 -23.48
C VAL A 58 -20.64 -25.13 -23.35
N LYS A 59 -21.31 -24.11 -23.92
CA LYS A 59 -20.98 -22.71 -23.66
C LYS A 59 -20.75 -22.54 -22.16
N LEU A 60 -19.59 -22.02 -21.85
CA LEU A 60 -19.08 -21.80 -20.51
C LEU A 60 -20.10 -21.01 -19.68
N LYS A 61 -20.96 -21.69 -18.91
CA LYS A 61 -21.64 -21.06 -17.77
C LYS A 61 -20.51 -20.48 -16.92
N VAL A 62 -20.44 -19.16 -16.84
CA VAL A 62 -19.42 -18.43 -16.09
C VAL A 62 -19.41 -19.03 -14.69
N SER A 63 -18.35 -19.77 -14.37
CA SER A 63 -18.28 -20.46 -13.09
C SER A 63 -18.31 -19.41 -11.99
N ASN A 64 -19.30 -19.47 -11.09
CA ASN A 64 -19.40 -18.66 -9.86
C ASN A 64 -18.25 -18.91 -8.87
N LYS A 65 -17.22 -19.68 -9.26
CA LYS A 65 -16.05 -19.96 -8.44
C LYS A 65 -15.13 -18.75 -8.41
N ARG A 66 -14.68 -18.43 -7.20
CA ARG A 66 -13.69 -17.40 -6.92
C ARG A 66 -12.34 -17.78 -7.50
N VAL A 67 -11.64 -16.83 -8.12
CA VAL A 67 -10.25 -16.96 -8.56
C VAL A 67 -9.36 -16.88 -7.32
N ILE A 68 -8.47 -17.84 -7.12
CA ILE A 68 -7.63 -17.90 -5.92
C ILE A 68 -6.32 -17.13 -6.15
N PHE A 69 -6.05 -16.13 -5.32
CA PHE A 69 -4.79 -15.41 -5.29
C PHE A 69 -4.02 -15.84 -4.05
N VAL A 70 -2.82 -16.40 -4.22
CA VAL A 70 -1.94 -16.72 -3.10
C VAL A 70 -1.20 -15.44 -2.73
N ALA A 71 -1.40 -14.99 -1.49
CA ALA A 71 -0.71 -13.81 -1.00
C ALA A 71 0.80 -14.06 -0.91
N PRO A 72 1.65 -13.05 -1.19
CA PRO A 72 3.08 -13.16 -1.00
C PRO A 72 3.45 -13.59 0.43
N VAL A 73 4.60 -14.25 0.56
CA VAL A 73 5.17 -14.60 1.89
C VAL A 73 5.44 -13.32 2.69
N LYS A 74 5.89 -12.26 2.01
CA LYS A 74 6.08 -10.92 2.57
C LYS A 74 5.30 -9.93 1.74
N ILE A 75 4.28 -9.31 2.33
CA ILE A 75 3.57 -8.17 1.77
C ILE A 75 4.31 -6.93 2.27
N ASP A 76 5.24 -6.42 1.48
CA ASP A 76 6.25 -5.48 1.96
C ASP A 76 6.68 -4.51 0.86
N TYR A 77 6.81 -3.24 1.25
CA TYR A 77 7.26 -2.14 0.40
C TYR A 77 8.65 -1.63 0.74
N TYR A 78 9.27 -2.10 1.83
CA TYR A 78 10.59 -1.63 2.22
C TYR A 78 11.69 -2.38 1.46
N ASP A 79 11.53 -3.69 1.23
CA ASP A 79 12.41 -4.48 0.36
C ASP A 79 12.04 -4.35 -1.13
N LYS A 80 13.05 -4.17 -1.99
CA LYS A 80 12.86 -3.95 -3.43
C LYS A 80 12.21 -5.14 -4.13
N ARG A 81 12.55 -6.38 -3.78
CA ARG A 81 11.99 -7.58 -4.44
C ARG A 81 10.56 -7.80 -3.96
N ASN A 82 10.31 -7.68 -2.67
CA ASN A 82 8.95 -7.84 -2.12
C ASN A 82 8.02 -6.73 -2.60
N PHE A 83 8.52 -5.50 -2.84
CA PHE A 83 7.74 -4.42 -3.41
C PHE A 83 7.11 -4.83 -4.76
N GLU A 84 7.92 -5.37 -5.67
CA GLU A 84 7.43 -5.80 -6.99
C GLU A 84 6.46 -6.97 -6.90
N LEU A 85 6.71 -7.92 -5.99
CA LEU A 85 5.80 -9.06 -5.75
C LEU A 85 4.45 -8.59 -5.17
N THR A 86 4.49 -7.64 -4.23
CA THR A 86 3.32 -7.07 -3.60
C THR A 86 2.48 -6.30 -4.62
N ASN A 87 3.11 -5.44 -5.42
CA ASN A 87 2.40 -4.70 -6.45
C ASN A 87 1.88 -5.60 -7.59
N LYS A 88 2.62 -6.64 -7.99
CA LYS A 88 2.10 -7.64 -8.93
C LYS A 88 0.82 -8.26 -8.38
N PHE A 89 0.85 -8.74 -7.14
CA PHE A 89 -0.30 -9.34 -6.47
C PHE A 89 -1.52 -8.39 -6.41
N LEU A 90 -1.32 -7.13 -6.02
CA LEU A 90 -2.40 -6.14 -5.96
C LEU A 90 -2.97 -5.80 -7.35
N ASN A 91 -2.10 -5.63 -8.34
CA ASN A 91 -2.52 -5.30 -9.71
C ASN A 91 -3.33 -6.45 -10.33
N GLU A 92 -2.93 -7.71 -10.12
CA GLU A 92 -3.69 -8.85 -10.62
C GLU A 92 -5.05 -9.02 -9.93
N ILE A 93 -5.14 -8.73 -8.62
CA ILE A 93 -6.42 -8.67 -7.90
C ILE A 93 -7.32 -7.59 -8.50
N CYS A 94 -6.80 -6.38 -8.67
CA CYS A 94 -7.52 -5.23 -9.21
C CYS A 94 -8.06 -5.55 -10.62
N ASP A 95 -7.21 -6.06 -11.51
CA ASP A 95 -7.60 -6.45 -12.87
C ASP A 95 -8.67 -7.55 -12.88
N CYS A 96 -8.52 -8.58 -12.04
CA CYS A 96 -9.49 -9.68 -11.96
C CYS A 96 -10.88 -9.19 -11.52
N ILE A 97 -10.93 -8.31 -10.51
CA ILE A 97 -12.18 -7.74 -10.00
C ILE A 97 -12.80 -6.77 -10.98
N LYS A 98 -12.00 -5.89 -11.63
CA LYS A 98 -12.48 -4.97 -12.69
C LYS A 98 -13.07 -5.74 -13.88
N LYS A 99 -12.59 -6.95 -14.16
CA LYS A 99 -13.19 -7.90 -15.14
C LYS A 99 -14.45 -8.63 -14.63
N GLY A 100 -15.01 -8.22 -13.50
CA GLY A 100 -16.25 -8.75 -12.93
C GLY A 100 -16.12 -10.14 -12.29
N ARG A 101 -14.90 -10.58 -11.99
CA ARG A 101 -14.66 -11.86 -11.30
C ARG A 101 -14.65 -11.65 -9.79
N ARG A 102 -15.06 -12.70 -9.08
CA ARG A 102 -14.92 -12.79 -7.63
C ARG A 102 -13.61 -13.48 -7.29
N ILE A 103 -12.97 -13.09 -6.19
CA ILE A 103 -11.66 -13.60 -5.80
C ILE A 103 -11.65 -14.21 -4.41
N PHE A 104 -10.65 -15.04 -4.14
CA PHE A 104 -10.33 -15.59 -2.83
C PHE A 104 -8.84 -15.37 -2.54
N ILE A 105 -8.52 -14.66 -1.48
CA ILE A 105 -7.14 -14.36 -1.08
C ILE A 105 -6.65 -15.41 -0.07
N ASP A 106 -5.54 -16.05 -0.36
CA ASP A 106 -4.97 -17.11 0.45
C ASP A 106 -3.71 -16.63 1.19
N PHE A 107 -3.85 -16.35 2.48
CA PHE A 107 -2.81 -15.85 3.39
C PHE A 107 -2.06 -16.97 4.14
N ARG A 108 -2.31 -18.25 3.84
CA ARG A 108 -1.71 -19.36 4.62
C ARG A 108 -0.18 -19.32 4.70
N ASN A 109 0.47 -18.78 3.67
CA ASN A 109 1.92 -18.68 3.58
C ASN A 109 2.49 -17.30 3.94
N THR A 110 1.64 -16.31 4.25
CA THR A 110 2.09 -14.96 4.59
C THR A 110 2.70 -14.96 5.98
N LYS A 111 3.91 -14.40 6.11
CA LYS A 111 4.71 -14.36 7.34
C LYS A 111 5.06 -12.94 7.79
N LEU A 112 4.94 -11.95 6.90
CA LEU A 112 5.24 -10.55 7.21
C LEU A 112 4.34 -9.63 6.39
N ILE A 113 3.83 -8.59 7.04
CA ILE A 113 3.15 -7.48 6.39
C ILE A 113 3.75 -6.17 6.94
N SER A 114 4.25 -5.30 6.05
CA SER A 114 4.76 -3.99 6.43
C SER A 114 3.63 -2.94 6.50
N ALA A 115 3.79 -1.88 7.30
CA ALA A 115 2.73 -0.89 7.53
C ALA A 115 2.30 -0.19 6.23
N ALA A 116 3.27 0.32 5.46
CA ALA A 116 3.01 0.95 4.15
C ALA A 116 2.31 -0.01 3.17
N ALA A 117 2.73 -1.27 3.11
CA ALA A 117 2.13 -2.26 2.22
C ALA A 117 0.73 -2.66 2.66
N MET A 118 0.48 -2.83 3.97
CA MET A 118 -0.85 -3.10 4.51
C MET A 118 -1.81 -1.96 4.23
N LEU A 119 -1.38 -0.71 4.40
CA LEU A 119 -2.22 0.47 4.21
C LEU A 119 -2.65 0.61 2.74
N SER A 120 -1.70 0.45 1.82
CA SER A 120 -2.00 0.42 0.38
C SER A 120 -2.92 -0.73 0.01
N PHE A 121 -2.73 -1.91 0.61
CA PHE A 121 -3.55 -3.08 0.36
C PHE A 121 -4.98 -2.90 0.84
N ILE A 122 -5.20 -2.44 2.08
CA ILE A 122 -6.56 -2.22 2.59
C ILE A 122 -7.27 -1.09 1.84
N ALA A 123 -6.56 -0.02 1.47
CA ALA A 123 -7.09 1.07 0.66
C ALA A 123 -7.58 0.55 -0.71
N GLU A 124 -6.77 -0.27 -1.40
CA GLU A 124 -7.14 -0.86 -2.68
C GLU A 124 -8.39 -1.75 -2.54
N ILE A 125 -8.46 -2.56 -1.47
CA ILE A 125 -9.59 -3.46 -1.23
C ILE A 125 -10.86 -2.67 -0.93
N ASP A 126 -10.79 -1.59 -0.13
CA ASP A 126 -11.92 -0.69 0.15
C ASP A 126 -12.47 -0.07 -1.15
N VAL A 127 -11.58 0.47 -2.00
CA VAL A 127 -11.98 1.01 -3.31
C VAL A 127 -12.63 -0.07 -4.18
N LEU A 128 -12.02 -1.25 -4.28
CA LEU A 128 -12.50 -2.32 -5.14
C LEU A 128 -13.88 -2.83 -4.75
N ILE A 129 -14.17 -2.95 -3.45
CA ILE A 129 -15.51 -3.39 -3.01
C ILE A 129 -16.57 -2.32 -3.27
N LYS A 130 -16.24 -1.03 -3.17
CA LYS A 130 -17.20 0.07 -3.43
C LYS A 130 -17.54 0.18 -4.91
N LYS A 131 -16.56 -0.01 -5.79
CA LYS A 131 -16.73 0.06 -7.24
C LYS A 131 -17.34 -1.22 -7.84
N ASN A 132 -17.36 -2.33 -7.09
CA ASN A 132 -17.88 -3.60 -7.59
C ASN A 132 -19.34 -3.80 -7.17
N LYS A 133 -20.20 -4.19 -8.11
CA LYS A 133 -21.62 -4.49 -7.86
C LYS A 133 -21.89 -5.55 -6.79
N ASP A 134 -20.95 -6.50 -6.59
CA ASP A 134 -21.07 -7.54 -5.57
C ASP A 134 -20.61 -7.04 -4.19
N GLY A 135 -20.11 -5.81 -4.08
CA GLY A 135 -19.63 -5.22 -2.84
C GLY A 135 -18.52 -6.05 -2.20
N TYR A 136 -18.56 -6.16 -0.87
CA TYR A 136 -17.67 -7.03 -0.10
C TYR A 136 -17.74 -8.51 -0.53
N ARG A 137 -18.84 -8.97 -1.15
CA ARG A 137 -18.99 -10.39 -1.56
C ARG A 137 -18.10 -10.76 -2.76
N SER A 138 -17.56 -9.74 -3.45
CA SER A 138 -16.60 -9.91 -4.53
C SER A 138 -15.29 -10.54 -4.05
N ILE A 139 -14.96 -10.37 -2.76
CA ILE A 139 -13.70 -10.82 -2.16
C ILE A 139 -14.02 -11.74 -0.97
N ASN A 140 -13.23 -12.80 -0.81
CA ASN A 140 -13.18 -13.60 0.41
C ASN A 140 -11.72 -13.97 0.67
N PHE A 141 -11.38 -14.47 1.85
CA PHE A 141 -10.02 -14.81 2.19
C PHE A 141 -9.91 -15.97 3.19
N SER A 142 -8.75 -16.61 3.24
CA SER A 142 -8.40 -17.60 4.26
C SER A 142 -7.98 -16.91 5.55
N HIS A 143 -8.31 -17.48 6.70
CA HIS A 143 -7.62 -17.08 7.93
C HIS A 143 -6.11 -17.37 7.80
N PRO A 144 -5.22 -16.43 8.18
CA PRO A 144 -3.79 -16.70 8.22
C PRO A 144 -3.47 -17.87 9.16
N LEU A 145 -2.37 -18.59 8.87
CA LEU A 145 -1.85 -19.59 9.81
C LEU A 145 -1.01 -18.95 10.91
N GLU A 146 -0.34 -17.84 10.59
CA GLU A 146 0.43 -17.06 11.56
C GLU A 146 -0.49 -16.13 12.36
N GLU A 147 -0.56 -16.32 13.67
CA GLU A 147 -1.42 -15.51 14.56
C GLU A 147 -1.12 -14.02 14.47
N LYS A 148 0.16 -13.63 14.31
CA LYS A 148 0.54 -12.22 14.16
C LYS A 148 -0.05 -11.58 12.91
N ILE A 149 -0.13 -12.34 11.81
CA ILE A 149 -0.73 -11.86 10.56
C ILE A 149 -2.24 -11.73 10.72
N GLU A 150 -2.89 -12.67 11.41
CA GLU A 150 -4.30 -12.53 11.74
C GLU A 150 -4.55 -11.31 12.65
N SER A 151 -3.69 -11.10 13.65
CA SER A 151 -3.75 -9.94 14.55
C SER A 151 -3.66 -8.63 13.78
N ILE A 152 -2.72 -8.51 12.82
CA ILE A 152 -2.60 -7.34 11.94
C ILE A 152 -3.89 -7.12 11.15
N LEU A 153 -4.43 -8.16 10.48
CA LEU A 153 -5.64 -8.04 9.68
C LEU A 153 -6.88 -7.70 10.51
N ILE A 154 -6.95 -8.15 11.77
CA ILE A 154 -8.00 -7.75 12.71
C ILE A 154 -7.82 -6.28 13.11
N GLN A 155 -6.61 -5.88 13.49
CA GLN A 155 -6.32 -4.52 13.97
C GLN A 155 -6.65 -3.45 12.94
N VAL A 156 -6.32 -3.68 11.68
CA VAL A 156 -6.56 -2.73 10.58
C VAL A 156 -8.00 -2.78 10.05
N GLY A 157 -8.86 -3.63 10.60
CA GLY A 157 -10.27 -3.74 10.20
C GLY A 157 -10.52 -4.52 8.91
N PHE A 158 -9.56 -5.29 8.40
CA PHE A 158 -9.71 -6.08 7.17
C PHE A 158 -10.82 -7.15 7.30
N TYR A 159 -10.94 -7.77 8.47
CA TYR A 159 -12.04 -8.71 8.77
C TYR A 159 -13.41 -8.03 8.72
N ASP A 160 -13.51 -6.82 9.26
CA ASP A 160 -14.76 -6.05 9.30
C ASP A 160 -15.15 -5.57 7.89
N LEU A 161 -14.16 -5.09 7.13
CA LEU A 161 -14.33 -4.65 5.74
C LEU A 161 -14.96 -5.73 4.85
N LEU A 162 -14.57 -6.99 5.07
CA LEU A 162 -15.06 -8.15 4.31
C LEU A 162 -16.14 -8.96 5.05
N ARG A 163 -16.62 -8.46 6.19
CA ARG A 163 -17.67 -9.08 7.03
C ARG A 163 -17.38 -10.54 7.36
N LYS A 164 -16.12 -10.87 7.64
CA LYS A 164 -15.69 -12.22 8.01
C LYS A 164 -15.61 -12.32 9.53
N GLN A 165 -16.12 -13.42 10.09
CA GLN A 165 -16.02 -13.70 11.52
C GLN A 165 -14.55 -13.77 11.97
N LYS A 166 -14.24 -13.08 13.06
CA LYS A 166 -12.92 -13.08 13.70
C LYS A 166 -12.74 -14.35 14.54
N ARG A 167 -11.52 -14.88 14.58
CA ARG A 167 -11.14 -15.94 15.54
C ARG A 167 -10.55 -15.29 16.79
N ALA A 168 -10.58 -16.02 17.91
CA ALA A 168 -9.77 -15.66 19.07
C ALA A 168 -8.29 -15.68 18.64
N THR A 169 -7.64 -14.53 18.68
CA THR A 169 -6.28 -14.32 18.17
C THR A 169 -5.48 -13.56 19.22
N LYS A 170 -4.23 -13.98 19.44
CA LYS A 170 -3.31 -13.29 20.35
C LYS A 170 -3.09 -11.83 19.92
N GLN A 171 -3.03 -10.94 20.90
CA GLN A 171 -2.62 -9.56 20.70
C GLN A 171 -1.09 -9.44 20.76
N PHE A 172 -0.54 -8.61 19.88
CA PHE A 172 0.89 -8.33 19.82
C PHE A 172 1.10 -6.84 20.04
N GLU A 173 2.01 -6.47 20.93
CA GLU A 173 2.28 -5.06 21.26
C GLU A 173 2.67 -4.24 20.02
N ASP A 174 3.46 -4.83 19.12
CA ASP A 174 3.86 -4.22 17.85
C ASP A 174 2.77 -4.25 16.77
N VAL A 175 1.54 -4.59 17.14
CA VAL A 175 0.34 -4.52 16.32
C VAL A 175 -0.69 -3.62 16.98
N THR A 176 -0.99 -3.82 18.27
CA THR A 176 -2.06 -3.12 18.98
C THR A 176 -1.82 -1.63 19.16
N PHE A 177 -0.58 -1.17 19.08
CA PHE A 177 -0.24 0.25 19.14
C PHE A 177 -0.70 1.05 17.92
N TRP A 178 -0.98 0.38 16.79
CA TRP A 178 -1.43 1.04 15.57
C TRP A 178 -2.90 1.43 15.65
N LYS A 179 -3.18 2.70 15.41
CA LYS A 179 -4.52 3.22 15.19
C LYS A 179 -4.75 3.39 13.70
N TYR A 180 -5.90 2.93 13.23
CA TYR A 180 -6.33 3.04 11.84
C TYR A 180 -7.54 3.96 11.73
N THR A 181 -7.51 4.87 10.75
CA THR A 181 -8.68 5.67 10.38
C THR A 181 -8.62 6.05 8.90
N SER A 182 -9.75 6.48 8.34
CA SER A 182 -9.87 6.94 6.95
C SER A 182 -10.87 8.08 6.87
N GLY A 183 -10.76 8.96 5.88
CA GLY A 183 -11.69 10.07 5.73
C GLY A 183 -11.57 10.80 4.40
N SER A 184 -12.69 11.38 3.97
CA SER A 184 -12.85 12.16 2.73
C SER A 184 -12.78 13.67 2.95
N CYS A 185 -12.65 14.14 4.20
CA CYS A 185 -12.53 15.55 4.54
C CYS A 185 -11.10 15.88 5.03
N SER A 186 -10.65 17.11 4.78
CA SER A 186 -9.39 17.67 5.28
C SER A 186 -9.41 17.96 6.78
N GLU A 187 -10.59 18.09 7.40
CA GLU A 187 -10.77 18.16 8.85
C GLU A 187 -11.67 17.03 9.36
N PRO A 188 -11.09 15.91 9.81
CA PRO A 188 -11.88 14.77 10.22
C PRO A 188 -12.17 14.89 11.73
N ILE A 189 -13.45 15.04 12.07
CA ILE A 189 -13.93 14.93 13.46
C ILE A 189 -13.49 13.59 14.08
N LEU A 190 -13.35 12.52 13.29
CA LEU A 190 -12.82 11.21 13.71
C LEU A 190 -11.29 11.17 13.84
N ALA A 191 -10.57 11.95 13.03
CA ALA A 191 -9.15 12.16 13.28
C ALA A 191 -9.00 12.95 14.58
N LYS A 192 -9.91 13.85 14.96
CA LYS A 192 -9.79 14.66 16.19
C LYS A 192 -9.51 13.86 17.48
N GLU A 193 -10.00 12.63 17.63
CA GLU A 193 -9.69 11.78 18.79
C GLU A 193 -8.30 11.15 18.70
N MET A 194 -7.98 10.50 17.58
CA MET A 194 -6.63 9.99 17.29
C MET A 194 -5.59 11.12 17.35
N MET A 195 -5.95 12.27 16.81
CA MET A 195 -5.22 13.53 16.80
C MET A 195 -5.21 14.19 18.15
N GLY A 196 -6.21 13.98 19.00
CA GLY A 196 -6.23 14.46 20.37
C GLY A 196 -5.17 13.74 21.19
N GLU A 197 -5.05 12.43 21.02
CA GLU A 197 -4.01 11.62 21.65
C GLU A 197 -2.63 11.91 21.04
N ILE A 198 -2.49 11.91 19.72
CA ILE A 198 -1.24 12.29 19.05
C ILE A 198 -0.83 13.72 19.43
N ARG A 199 -1.77 14.66 19.54
CA ARG A 199 -1.51 16.04 19.96
C ARG A 199 -1.13 16.14 21.42
N LYS A 200 -1.74 15.36 22.33
CA LYS A 200 -1.34 15.31 23.74
C LYS A 200 0.10 14.82 23.88
N GLU A 201 0.45 13.79 23.14
CA GLU A 201 1.80 13.20 23.13
C GLU A 201 2.83 14.12 22.45
N LEU A 202 2.46 14.76 21.33
CA LEU A 202 3.33 15.70 20.61
C LEU A 202 3.44 17.08 21.27
N ALA A 203 2.49 17.48 22.12
CA ALA A 203 2.41 18.82 22.73
C ALA A 203 3.65 19.19 23.55
N GLN A 204 4.47 18.22 23.94
CA GLN A 204 5.51 18.46 24.94
C GLN A 204 6.78 19.14 24.42
N ARG A 205 7.12 19.16 23.11
CA ARG A 205 8.21 20.05 22.57
C ARG A 205 8.31 20.14 21.02
N ALA A 206 7.81 19.18 20.22
CA ALA A 206 7.94 19.16 18.74
C ALA A 206 6.64 19.53 17.95
N SER A 207 5.64 20.07 18.64
CA SER A 207 4.21 19.86 18.33
C SER A 207 3.65 20.52 17.07
N LYS A 208 3.99 21.78 16.78
CA LYS A 208 3.21 22.58 15.80
C LYS A 208 3.58 22.28 14.35
N LYS A 209 4.87 22.09 14.06
CA LYS A 209 5.36 21.76 12.72
C LYS A 209 4.94 20.35 12.30
N LEU A 210 5.07 19.38 13.21
CA LEU A 210 4.63 18.00 12.95
C LEU A 210 3.13 17.89 12.76
N TYR A 211 2.36 18.56 13.63
CA TYR A 211 0.91 18.62 13.47
C TYR A 211 0.52 19.25 12.13
N ARG A 212 1.15 20.38 11.75
CA ARG A 212 0.90 21.01 10.45
C ARG A 212 1.26 20.09 9.29
N GLY A 213 2.43 19.47 9.35
CA GLY A 213 2.90 18.50 8.35
C GLY A 213 1.92 17.35 8.16
N PHE A 214 1.43 16.79 9.27
CA PHE A 214 0.39 15.77 9.26
C PHE A 214 -0.91 16.26 8.61
N THR A 215 -1.47 17.38 9.08
CA THR A 215 -2.75 17.92 8.54
C THR A 215 -2.65 18.29 7.06
N GLU A 216 -1.49 18.80 6.64
CA GLU A 216 -1.27 19.15 5.23
C GLU A 216 -1.11 17.89 4.37
N ALA A 217 -0.41 16.86 4.85
CA ALA A 217 -0.33 15.58 4.15
C ALA A 217 -1.72 14.96 3.96
N MET A 218 -2.59 15.00 4.97
CA MET A 218 -3.98 14.55 4.85
C MET A 218 -4.79 15.39 3.86
N SER A 219 -4.69 16.72 3.94
CA SER A 219 -5.39 17.63 3.03
C SER A 219 -4.95 17.42 1.58
N ASN A 220 -3.63 17.27 1.33
CA ASN A 220 -3.09 16.96 0.01
C ASN A 220 -3.61 15.60 -0.52
N SER A 221 -3.81 14.64 0.38
CA SER A 221 -4.33 13.30 0.07
C SER A 221 -5.83 13.29 -0.32
N VAL A 222 -6.52 14.43 -0.27
CA VAL A 222 -7.89 14.60 -0.83
C VAL A 222 -7.90 15.69 -1.90
N GLU A 223 -7.53 16.92 -1.51
CA GLU A 223 -7.70 18.13 -2.33
C GLU A 223 -6.87 18.09 -3.61
N HIS A 224 -5.77 17.32 -3.61
CA HIS A 224 -4.78 17.30 -4.69
C HIS A 224 -4.60 15.91 -5.28
N ALA A 225 -4.73 14.86 -4.46
CA ALA A 225 -4.60 13.48 -4.90
C ALA A 225 -5.58 13.10 -6.02
N TYR A 226 -6.82 13.61 -5.98
CA TYR A 226 -7.88 13.20 -6.90
C TYR A 226 -8.14 14.19 -8.05
N LEU A 227 -7.22 15.14 -8.27
CA LEU A 227 -7.33 16.10 -9.38
C LEU A 227 -7.23 15.39 -10.73
N ASP A 228 -8.31 15.46 -11.51
CA ASP A 228 -8.53 14.77 -12.78
C ASP A 228 -8.52 13.23 -12.66
N ASP A 229 -8.81 12.70 -11.46
CA ASP A 229 -9.00 11.27 -11.26
C ASP A 229 -10.38 10.85 -11.79
N LYS A 230 -10.40 9.85 -12.67
CA LYS A 230 -11.62 9.25 -13.22
C LYS A 230 -11.99 7.95 -12.53
N GLU A 231 -11.05 7.35 -11.79
CA GLU A 231 -11.26 6.09 -11.08
C GLU A 231 -11.92 6.32 -9.71
N HIS A 232 -11.69 7.46 -9.05
CA HIS A 232 -12.18 7.72 -7.69
C HIS A 232 -13.05 8.97 -7.61
N SER A 233 -14.04 8.97 -6.72
CA SER A 233 -14.90 10.13 -6.49
C SER A 233 -15.36 10.24 -5.03
N GLU A 234 -15.76 11.44 -4.62
CA GLU A 234 -16.34 11.68 -3.30
C GLU A 234 -17.72 11.02 -3.16
N SER A 235 -18.48 10.98 -4.26
CA SER A 235 -19.85 10.44 -4.31
C SER A 235 -19.95 8.96 -3.94
N ASP A 236 -18.89 8.19 -4.11
CA ASP A 236 -18.84 6.78 -3.75
C ASP A 236 -17.79 6.46 -2.67
N ASP A 237 -17.34 7.49 -1.94
CA ASP A 237 -16.38 7.38 -0.83
C ASP A 237 -15.07 6.68 -1.23
N THR A 238 -14.63 6.84 -2.48
CA THR A 238 -13.37 6.29 -2.98
C THR A 238 -12.27 7.33 -3.12
N ALA A 239 -12.62 8.62 -3.21
CA ALA A 239 -11.68 9.74 -3.12
C ALA A 239 -11.47 10.11 -1.63
N LYS A 240 -10.52 9.45 -0.97
CA LYS A 240 -10.24 9.66 0.46
C LYS A 240 -8.83 9.22 0.86
N TRP A 241 -8.40 9.57 2.07
CA TRP A 241 -7.15 9.08 2.64
C TRP A 241 -7.40 7.95 3.63
N TRP A 242 -6.39 7.11 3.81
CA TRP A 242 -6.27 6.09 4.86
C TRP A 242 -5.00 6.38 5.66
N THR A 243 -5.03 6.15 6.97
CA THR A 243 -3.85 6.37 7.81
C THR A 243 -3.67 5.29 8.87
N PHE A 244 -2.41 4.97 9.15
CA PHE A 244 -1.99 4.34 10.37
C PHE A 244 -1.16 5.33 11.19
N ALA A 245 -1.41 5.41 12.49
CA ALA A 245 -0.59 6.18 13.40
C ALA A 245 -0.44 5.46 14.73
N GLY A 246 0.72 5.59 15.37
CA GLY A 246 0.96 4.98 16.66
C GLY A 246 2.26 5.47 17.29
N ILE A 247 2.37 5.32 18.60
CA ILE A 247 3.60 5.60 19.34
C ILE A 247 4.16 4.26 19.83
N ARG A 248 5.43 4.00 19.50
CA ARG A 248 6.13 2.79 19.94
C ARG A 248 7.52 3.17 20.43
N GLY A 249 7.86 2.80 21.66
CA GLY A 249 9.20 3.07 22.20
C GLY A 249 9.62 4.54 22.12
N LYS A 250 8.68 5.46 22.34
CA LYS A 250 8.85 6.93 22.20
C LYS A 250 9.08 7.42 20.78
N GLU A 251 8.76 6.64 19.76
CA GLU A 251 8.73 7.11 18.37
C GLU A 251 7.29 7.24 17.91
N LEU A 252 6.90 8.44 17.47
CA LEU A 252 5.66 8.63 16.71
C LEU A 252 5.89 8.14 15.29
N ILE A 253 5.05 7.20 14.85
CA ILE A 253 5.06 6.69 13.49
C ILE A 253 3.72 7.01 12.85
N VAL A 254 3.76 7.59 11.66
CA VAL A 254 2.59 7.89 10.84
C VAL A 254 2.80 7.36 9.44
N VAL A 255 1.76 6.74 8.88
CA VAL A 255 1.69 6.32 7.49
C VAL A 255 0.35 6.79 6.92
N ILE A 256 0.37 7.63 5.88
CA ILE A 256 -0.82 8.11 5.17
C ILE A 256 -0.79 7.55 3.75
N CYS A 257 -1.92 7.12 3.23
CA CYS A 257 -2.10 6.63 1.87
C CYS A 257 -3.29 7.31 1.20
N ASP A 258 -3.14 7.68 -0.06
CA ASP A 258 -4.22 7.95 -1.00
C ASP A 258 -4.12 7.01 -2.22
N LYS A 259 -5.21 6.90 -2.98
CA LYS A 259 -5.27 6.15 -4.24
C LYS A 259 -5.43 7.05 -5.47
N GLY A 260 -5.06 8.32 -5.33
CA GLY A 260 -5.18 9.31 -6.38
C GLY A 260 -4.13 9.18 -7.48
N VAL A 261 -3.96 10.27 -8.26
CA VAL A 261 -3.07 10.30 -9.43
C VAL A 261 -1.58 10.39 -9.07
N GLY A 262 -1.27 10.67 -7.81
CA GLY A 262 0.10 10.76 -7.27
C GLY A 262 0.81 12.09 -7.54
N ILE A 263 1.82 12.38 -6.71
CA ILE A 263 2.64 13.60 -6.74
C ILE A 263 3.20 13.90 -8.15
N PRO A 264 3.77 12.93 -8.90
CA PRO A 264 4.30 13.21 -10.25
C PRO A 264 3.27 13.78 -11.23
N ARG A 265 1.98 13.43 -11.07
CA ARG A 265 0.89 13.94 -11.93
C ARG A 265 0.29 15.24 -11.41
N THR A 266 0.33 15.45 -10.09
CA THR A 266 -0.29 16.61 -9.45
C THR A 266 0.65 17.81 -9.34
N LEU A 267 1.95 17.59 -9.11
CA LEU A 267 2.92 18.67 -8.87
C LEU A 267 3.04 19.66 -10.05
N PRO A 268 3.12 19.21 -11.34
CA PRO A 268 3.19 20.15 -12.46
C PRO A 268 1.97 21.08 -12.58
N LYS A 269 0.79 20.59 -12.18
CA LYS A 269 -0.46 21.35 -12.24
C LYS A 269 -0.56 22.38 -11.11
N THR A 270 -0.11 22.00 -9.92
CA THR A 270 -0.19 22.87 -8.74
C THR A 270 0.90 23.94 -8.71
N GLN A 271 2.07 23.66 -9.27
CA GLN A 271 3.23 24.58 -9.25
C GLN A 271 3.46 25.32 -10.56
N GLY A 272 2.90 24.83 -11.67
CA GLY A 272 3.21 25.31 -13.01
C GLY A 272 4.50 24.69 -13.55
N VAL A 273 4.49 24.33 -14.83
CA VAL A 273 5.57 23.59 -15.49
C VAL A 273 6.89 24.36 -15.46
N THR A 274 6.88 25.68 -15.71
CA THR A 274 8.08 26.50 -15.76
C THR A 274 8.80 26.55 -14.41
N ALA A 275 8.08 26.87 -13.32
CA ALA A 275 8.65 26.93 -11.99
C ALA A 275 9.21 25.57 -11.54
N LEU A 276 8.50 24.49 -11.86
CA LEU A 276 8.93 23.13 -11.54
C LEU A 276 10.19 22.73 -12.31
N ARG A 277 10.31 23.07 -13.60
CA ARG A 277 11.54 22.83 -14.39
C ARG A 277 12.73 23.57 -13.79
N THR A 278 12.55 24.84 -13.42
CA THR A 278 13.61 25.60 -12.75
C THR A 278 14.04 24.93 -11.44
N LEU A 279 13.09 24.51 -10.60
CA LEU A 279 13.40 23.82 -9.35
C LEU A 279 14.16 22.50 -9.58
N ILE A 280 13.74 21.68 -10.54
CA ILE A 280 14.41 20.42 -10.86
C ILE A 280 15.86 20.65 -11.32
N ALA A 281 16.08 21.68 -12.16
CA ALA A 281 17.42 22.05 -12.62
C ALA A 281 18.30 22.54 -11.45
N VAL A 282 17.76 23.36 -10.55
CA VAL A 282 18.47 23.81 -9.34
C VAL A 282 18.83 22.64 -8.41
N LEU A 283 17.98 21.61 -8.37
CA LEU A 283 18.26 20.37 -7.63
C LEU A 283 19.30 19.45 -8.32
N GLY A 284 19.85 19.87 -9.46
CA GLY A 284 20.92 19.17 -10.18
C GLY A 284 20.44 18.00 -11.04
N TYR A 285 19.15 17.92 -11.37
CA TYR A 285 18.62 16.84 -12.20
C TYR A 285 18.38 17.29 -13.65
N SER A 286 18.57 16.36 -14.58
CA SER A 286 18.19 16.56 -15.98
C SER A 286 16.67 16.76 -16.11
N LEU A 287 16.27 17.63 -17.03
CA LEU A 287 14.88 17.86 -17.41
C LEU A 287 14.34 16.82 -18.40
N ASP A 288 15.22 15.96 -18.93
CA ASP A 288 14.85 14.88 -19.81
C ASP A 288 14.49 13.64 -19.00
N ASN A 289 13.35 13.02 -19.32
CA ASN A 289 12.86 11.80 -18.66
C ASN A 289 12.88 11.88 -17.12
N VAL A 290 12.37 12.99 -16.58
CA VAL A 290 12.27 13.21 -15.13
C VAL A 290 11.50 12.06 -14.49
N LYS A 291 12.17 11.36 -13.59
CA LYS A 291 11.64 10.21 -12.85
C LYS A 291 10.63 10.61 -11.78
N ASP A 292 9.75 9.69 -11.41
CA ASP A 292 8.74 9.93 -10.37
C ASP A 292 9.40 10.32 -9.04
N SER A 293 10.53 9.69 -8.67
CA SER A 293 11.27 10.02 -7.45
C SER A 293 11.76 11.47 -7.41
N ILE A 294 12.01 12.09 -8.56
CA ILE A 294 12.49 13.47 -8.65
C ILE A 294 11.34 14.45 -8.43
N PHE A 295 10.15 14.16 -8.96
CA PHE A 295 8.95 14.94 -8.62
C PHE A 295 8.65 14.88 -7.13
N ILE A 296 8.80 13.71 -6.51
CA ILE A 296 8.63 13.56 -5.06
C ILE A 296 9.64 14.42 -4.31
N LYS A 297 10.93 14.34 -4.64
CA LYS A 297 11.96 15.19 -4.02
C LYS A 297 11.64 16.68 -4.19
N ALA A 298 11.30 17.11 -5.41
CA ALA A 298 10.92 18.49 -5.69
C ALA A 298 9.72 18.94 -4.85
N SER A 299 8.71 18.08 -4.63
CA SER A 299 7.56 18.44 -3.77
C SER A 299 7.94 18.72 -2.32
N THR A 300 9.07 18.20 -1.84
CA THR A 300 9.56 18.49 -0.48
C THR A 300 10.28 19.83 -0.36
N GLU A 301 10.64 20.45 -1.50
CA GLU A 301 11.39 21.71 -1.57
C GLU A 301 10.52 22.91 -1.95
N VAL A 302 9.33 22.64 -2.50
CA VAL A 302 8.34 23.65 -2.86
C VAL A 302 7.89 24.44 -1.62
N GLN A 303 7.76 25.77 -1.77
CA GLN A 303 7.36 26.68 -0.70
C GLN A 303 5.97 27.33 -0.90
N LYS A 304 5.33 27.14 -2.05
CA LYS A 304 4.08 27.81 -2.43
C LYS A 304 3.02 26.79 -2.88
N THR A 305 1.79 26.91 -2.39
CA THR A 305 0.61 26.27 -3.00
C THR A 305 -0.19 27.27 -3.81
N ARG A 306 -1.00 26.75 -4.74
CA ARG A 306 -1.97 27.48 -5.57
C ARG A 306 -2.95 28.35 -4.75
N THR A 307 -3.19 28.02 -3.48
CA THR A 307 -4.16 28.72 -2.61
C THR A 307 -3.63 30.01 -1.98
N GLY A 308 -2.30 30.26 -2.00
CA GLY A 308 -1.71 31.51 -1.50
C GLY A 308 -1.75 31.71 0.03
N GLU A 309 -2.33 30.80 0.80
CA GLU A 309 -2.39 30.92 2.26
C GLU A 309 -1.03 30.69 2.92
N ARG A 310 -0.62 31.57 3.85
CA ARG A 310 0.73 31.58 4.48
C ARG A 310 1.16 30.26 5.14
N TYR A 311 0.21 29.39 5.49
CA TYR A 311 0.40 28.12 6.19
C TYR A 311 0.23 26.86 5.32
N ARG A 312 -0.12 27.00 4.04
CA ARG A 312 -0.25 25.88 3.09
C ARG A 312 1.06 25.67 2.31
N GLY A 313 1.31 24.44 1.85
CA GLY A 313 2.43 24.12 0.96
C GLY A 313 3.78 23.93 1.63
N LYS A 314 3.79 23.69 2.94
CA LYS A 314 5.01 23.57 3.74
C LYS A 314 5.08 22.25 4.49
N GLY A 315 4.09 21.37 4.39
CA GLY A 315 3.92 20.24 5.29
C GLY A 315 5.06 19.23 5.22
N LEU A 316 5.43 18.81 4.01
CA LEU A 316 6.57 17.91 3.80
C LEU A 316 7.90 18.58 4.19
N LYS A 317 8.04 19.88 3.91
CA LYS A 317 9.21 20.68 4.30
C LYS A 317 9.31 20.86 5.83
N ASP A 318 8.17 21.04 6.50
CA ASP A 318 8.08 21.19 7.95
C ASP A 318 8.50 19.88 8.62
N ILE A 319 8.07 18.72 8.09
CA ILE A 319 8.54 17.39 8.54
C ILE A 319 10.06 17.25 8.37
N LYS A 320 10.62 17.59 7.19
CA LYS A 320 12.08 17.61 6.97
C LYS A 320 12.79 18.49 8.00
N SER A 321 12.30 19.71 8.21
CA SER A 321 12.91 20.66 9.15
C SER A 321 12.89 20.18 10.60
N VAL A 322 11.93 19.33 10.97
CA VAL A 322 11.90 18.72 12.31
C VAL A 322 12.95 17.62 12.40
N ILE A 323 13.10 16.79 11.36
CA ILE A 323 14.16 15.76 11.30
C ILE A 323 15.55 16.43 11.34
N ASP A 324 15.75 17.53 10.60
CA ASP A 324 16.96 18.35 10.64
C ASP A 324 17.27 18.84 12.06
N SER A 325 16.26 19.41 12.72
CA SER A 325 16.41 20.00 14.05
C SER A 325 16.71 18.97 15.15
N ILE A 326 16.14 17.76 15.05
CA ILE A 326 16.35 16.68 16.02
C ILE A 326 17.64 15.92 15.70
N GLY A 327 18.08 15.92 14.43
CA GLY A 327 19.21 15.13 13.94
C GLY A 327 18.93 13.63 13.86
N THR A 328 17.73 13.18 14.25
CA THR A 328 17.27 11.79 14.18
C THR A 328 15.81 11.76 13.72
N GLY A 329 15.51 10.90 12.75
CA GLY A 329 14.16 10.69 12.25
C GLY A 329 14.17 10.11 10.84
N TYR A 330 13.00 9.76 10.35
CA TYR A 330 12.83 9.13 9.06
C TYR A 330 11.57 9.64 8.39
N MET A 331 11.66 9.90 7.08
CA MET A 331 10.52 10.15 6.20
C MET A 331 10.74 9.35 4.91
N SER A 332 9.69 8.69 4.43
CA SER A 332 9.69 8.02 3.14
C SER A 332 8.39 8.32 2.39
N ILE A 333 8.51 8.58 1.11
CA ILE A 333 7.37 8.86 0.24
C ILE A 333 7.44 7.92 -0.95
N PHE A 334 6.38 7.14 -1.14
CA PHE A 334 6.11 6.40 -2.36
C PHE A 334 5.07 7.17 -3.15
N SER A 335 5.30 7.45 -4.43
CA SER A 335 4.26 8.02 -5.28
C SER A 335 4.44 7.53 -6.70
N ASN A 336 3.38 6.91 -7.23
CA ASN A 336 3.48 6.13 -8.45
C ASN A 336 4.67 5.14 -8.40
N ARG A 337 5.66 5.27 -9.29
CA ARG A 337 6.87 4.41 -9.29
C ARG A 337 7.99 4.94 -8.41
N GLY A 338 7.92 6.21 -8.02
CA GLY A 338 9.00 6.88 -7.32
C GLY A 338 9.02 6.56 -5.84
N ARG A 339 10.23 6.50 -5.29
CA ARG A 339 10.50 6.48 -3.85
C ARG A 339 11.52 7.56 -3.49
N TYR A 340 11.21 8.29 -2.43
CA TYR A 340 12.11 9.22 -1.78
C TYR A 340 12.24 8.85 -0.31
N ILE A 341 13.47 8.82 0.20
CA ILE A 341 13.78 8.56 1.61
C ILE A 341 14.64 9.71 2.11
N TYR A 342 14.26 10.24 3.26
CA TYR A 342 14.97 11.28 3.99
C TYR A 342 15.17 10.81 5.42
N LYS A 343 16.42 10.63 5.85
CA LYS A 343 16.75 10.05 7.15
C LYS A 343 17.80 10.88 7.87
N GLY A 344 17.50 11.31 9.09
CA GLY A 344 18.48 11.83 10.03
C GLY A 344 18.96 10.70 10.95
N GLN A 345 20.27 10.59 11.14
CA GLN A 345 20.86 9.68 12.11
C GLN A 345 22.12 10.32 12.73
N SER A 346 22.07 10.60 14.03
CA SER A 346 23.19 11.20 14.77
C SER A 346 23.67 12.52 14.15
N GLY A 347 22.74 13.36 13.68
CA GLY A 347 23.03 14.65 13.06
C GLY A 347 23.42 14.58 11.58
N ASN A 348 23.64 13.38 11.02
CA ASN A 348 23.90 13.20 9.60
C ASN A 348 22.59 12.98 8.84
N ILE A 349 22.42 13.73 7.75
CA ILE A 349 21.28 13.59 6.84
C ILE A 349 21.68 12.70 5.66
N ASN A 350 20.86 11.69 5.38
CA ASN A 350 20.95 10.87 4.19
C ASN A 350 19.66 10.99 3.37
N GLU A 351 19.81 11.29 2.08
CA GLU A 351 18.73 11.39 1.11
C GLU A 351 18.90 10.36 0.00
N VAL A 352 17.85 9.60 -0.29
CA VAL A 352 17.86 8.57 -1.34
C VAL A 352 16.64 8.71 -2.22
N THR A 353 16.84 8.77 -3.54
CA THR A 353 15.77 8.77 -4.56
C THR A 353 15.96 7.60 -5.52
N PHE A 354 14.90 6.83 -5.79
CA PHE A 354 14.92 5.84 -6.86
C PHE A 354 13.50 5.47 -7.32
N ASP A 355 13.41 4.92 -8.53
CA ASP A 355 12.15 4.41 -9.09
C ASP A 355 12.12 2.88 -9.03
N HIS A 356 10.94 2.37 -8.70
CA HIS A 356 10.56 0.96 -8.83
C HIS A 356 10.06 0.65 -10.24
N LYS A 357 9.91 -0.64 -10.57
CA LYS A 357 9.36 -1.06 -11.87
C LYS A 357 7.85 -0.90 -11.91
N SER A 358 7.18 -1.23 -10.80
CA SER A 358 5.74 -1.09 -10.62
C SER A 358 5.36 0.16 -9.84
N SER A 359 4.10 0.57 -9.98
CA SER A 359 3.53 1.73 -9.31
C SER A 359 2.69 1.31 -8.11
N VAL A 360 2.71 2.09 -7.02
CA VAL A 360 1.78 1.95 -5.89
C VAL A 360 0.37 2.49 -6.18
N ARG A 361 0.18 3.16 -7.34
CA ARG A 361 -1.09 3.74 -7.82
C ARG A 361 -1.74 4.67 -6.79
N GLY A 362 -1.03 5.75 -6.48
CA GLY A 362 -1.39 6.70 -5.42
C GLY A 362 -0.13 7.26 -4.78
N THR A 363 -0.28 7.79 -3.57
CA THR A 363 0.83 8.25 -2.73
C THR A 363 0.75 7.59 -1.36
N ILE A 364 1.91 7.22 -0.82
CA ILE A 364 2.09 6.76 0.56
C ILE A 364 3.17 7.63 1.19
N ILE A 365 2.84 8.35 2.25
CA ILE A 365 3.76 9.19 3.00
C ILE A 365 3.92 8.56 4.37
N GLU A 366 5.15 8.26 4.77
CA GLU A 366 5.49 7.69 6.04
C GLU A 366 6.54 8.55 6.73
N TRP A 367 6.40 8.73 8.04
CA TRP A 367 7.49 9.26 8.85
C TRP A 367 7.50 8.67 10.26
N SER A 368 8.69 8.68 10.85
CA SER A 368 8.95 8.28 12.22
C SER A 368 9.87 9.30 12.87
N ILE A 369 9.43 9.83 14.02
CA ILE A 369 10.14 10.89 14.74
C ILE A 369 10.11 10.59 16.24
N PRO A 370 11.23 10.74 16.96
CA PRO A 370 11.26 10.63 18.42
C PRO A 370 10.34 11.67 19.08
N CYS A 371 9.56 11.22 20.08
CA CYS A 371 8.71 12.06 20.91
C CYS A 371 9.53 12.86 21.93
N ASP A 372 10.63 12.28 22.42
CA ASP A 372 11.50 12.89 23.42
C ASP A 372 12.67 13.58 22.72
N VAL A 373 12.49 14.87 22.46
CA VAL A 373 13.61 15.74 22.09
C VAL A 373 14.02 16.47 23.36
N GLU A 374 15.05 15.98 24.05
CA GLU A 374 15.76 16.81 25.03
C GLU A 374 16.28 18.03 24.28
N SER A 375 15.91 19.22 24.75
CA SER A 375 16.48 20.49 24.31
C SER A 375 17.93 20.53 24.75
N SER A 376 18.83 19.88 24.01
CA SER A 376 20.25 20.07 24.23
C SER A 376 20.64 21.47 23.74
N LYS A 377 21.04 22.32 24.70
CA LYS A 377 21.68 23.64 24.59
C LYS A 377 20.74 24.85 24.61
N ASP A 378 20.49 25.35 25.82
CA ASP A 378 20.37 26.78 26.16
C ASP A 378 20.57 26.98 27.68
N GLU A 379 21.67 26.45 28.25
CA GLU A 379 22.00 26.63 29.68
C GLU A 379 23.42 27.17 29.98
N ASN A 380 24.16 27.63 28.97
CA ASN A 380 25.51 28.19 29.20
C ASN A 380 25.66 29.64 28.73
N ASP A 381 24.66 30.50 28.96
CA ASP A 381 24.89 31.94 28.80
C ASP A 381 24.02 32.81 29.71
N LYS A 382 24.00 32.51 31.02
CA LYS A 382 23.64 33.46 32.09
C LYS A 382 24.36 33.11 33.40
N SER A 383 25.68 33.25 33.42
CA SER A 383 26.42 33.55 34.64
C SER A 383 27.86 33.94 34.31
N SER A 384 28.08 35.23 34.04
CA SER A 384 29.22 36.05 34.49
C SER A 384 29.05 37.47 33.96
#